data_AF-A0A7J2YS46-F1
#
_entry.id   AF-A0A7J2YS46-F1
#
_cell.length_a   1.000
_cell.length_b   1.000
_cell.length_c   1.000
_cell.angle_alpha   90.00
_cell.angle_beta   90.00
_cell.angle_gamma   90.00
#
_symmetry.space_group_name_H-M   'P 1'
#
loop_
_entity.id
_entity.type
_entity.pdbx_description
1 polymer ?
#
loop_
_entity_poly.entity_id
_entity_poly.type
_entity_poly.pdbx_seq_one_letter_code
_entity_poly.pdbx_strand_id
1 'polypeptide(L)' 'MEISDRRLSKFLYIIEGVGAVFVALFLAAYLGGLPTTAVLHSEPIFRIPLFVFGAVLLELIVGAVIVAVLAKKS' A
#
# COMPACT_ATOMS: atom_id res chain seq x y z
N MET A 1 -9.72 14.20 -19.41
CA MET A 1 -10.68 14.01 -18.30
C MET A 1 -10.15 14.81 -17.13
N GLU A 2 -10.72 15.99 -16.85
CA GLU A 2 -10.26 16.78 -15.70
C GLU A 2 -10.68 16.08 -14.40
N ILE A 3 -9.70 15.67 -13.60
CA ILE A 3 -9.91 15.19 -12.24
C ILE A 3 -9.84 16.42 -11.34
N SER A 4 -10.88 16.66 -10.54
CA SER A 4 -10.83 17.79 -9.60
C SER A 4 -9.76 17.58 -8.53
N ASP A 5 -9.09 18.64 -8.12
CA ASP A 5 -8.05 18.62 -7.09
C ASP A 5 -8.52 17.91 -5.81
N ARG A 6 -9.78 18.16 -5.40
CA ARG A 6 -10.39 17.50 -4.24
C ARG A 6 -10.47 15.97 -4.39
N ARG A 7 -10.73 15.45 -5.59
CA ARG A 7 -10.76 14.00 -5.85
C ARG A 7 -9.34 13.43 -5.86
N LEU A 8 -8.39 14.16 -6.44
CA LEU A 8 -6.98 13.78 -6.46
C LEU A 8 -6.41 13.72 -5.03
N SER A 9 -6.60 14.75 -4.20
CA SER A 9 -6.11 14.74 -2.82
C SER A 9 -6.72 13.60 -1.99
N LYS A 10 -8.02 13.33 -2.14
CA LYS A 10 -8.66 12.18 -1.47
C LYS A 10 -8.03 10.85 -1.89
N PHE A 11 -7.77 10.68 -3.19
CA PHE A 11 -7.14 9.48 -3.71
C PHE A 11 -5.71 9.31 -3.16
N LEU A 12 -4.92 10.38 -3.12
CA LEU A 12 -3.59 10.37 -2.53
C LEU A 12 -3.62 10.00 -1.04
N TYR A 13 -4.54 10.57 -0.26
CA TYR A 13 -4.69 10.22 1.15
C TYR A 13 -5.08 8.76 1.37
N ILE A 14 -5.89 8.17 0.48
CA ILE A 14 -6.22 6.75 0.54
C ILE A 14 -4.96 5.90 0.30
N ILE A 15 -4.17 6.23 -0.71
CA ILE A 15 -2.90 5.54 -1.01
C ILE A 15 -1.95 5.63 0.19
N GLU A 16 -1.76 6.84 0.73
CA GLU A 16 -0.87 7.06 1.87
C GLU A 16 -1.35 6.30 3.11
N GLY A 17 -2.65 6.32 3.41
CA GLY A 17 -3.22 5.60 4.54
C GLY A 17 -3.06 4.08 4.42
N VAL A 18 -3.40 3.51 3.27
CA VAL A 18 -3.21 2.07 2.99
C VAL A 18 -1.73 1.70 3.05
N GLY A 19 -0.86 2.54 2.48
CA GLY A 19 0.58 2.37 2.50
C GLY A 19 1.15 2.40 3.91
N ALA A 20 0.73 3.33 4.74
CA ALA A 20 1.16 3.43 6.13
C ALA A 20 0.77 2.19 6.94
N VAL A 21 -0.46 1.69 6.78
CA VAL A 21 -0.91 0.45 7.44
C VAL A 21 -0.10 -0.75 6.95
N PHE A 22 0.11 -0.86 5.64
CA PHE A 22 0.93 -1.93 5.07
C PHE A 22 2.37 -1.91 5.62
N VAL A 23 3.01 -0.74 5.64
CA VAL A 23 4.38 -0.58 6.16
C VAL A 23 4.44 -0.92 7.64
N ALA A 24 3.47 -0.50 8.45
CA ALA A 24 3.41 -0.85 9.86
C ALA A 24 3.30 -2.37 10.07
N LEU A 25 2.44 -3.05 9.31
CA LEU A 25 2.31 -4.52 9.34
C LEU A 25 3.60 -5.20 8.88
N PHE A 26 4.25 -4.67 7.85
CA PHE A 26 5.51 -5.19 7.33
C PHE A 26 6.61 -5.08 8.39
N LEU A 27 6.77 -3.91 9.00
CA LEU A 27 7.74 -3.72 10.07
C LEU A 27 7.44 -4.60 11.28
N ALA A 28 6.18 -4.75 11.69
CA ALA A 28 5.80 -5.64 12.77
C ALA A 28 6.15 -7.11 12.44
N ALA A 29 5.89 -7.56 11.22
CA ALA A 29 6.20 -8.92 10.80
C ALA A 29 7.70 -9.21 10.70
N TYR A 30 8.51 -8.22 10.29
CA TYR A 30 9.94 -8.40 10.06
C TYR A 30 10.84 -8.01 11.24
N LEU A 31 10.38 -7.09 12.09
CA LEU A 31 11.12 -6.61 13.26
C LEU A 31 10.54 -7.13 14.58
N GLY A 32 9.29 -7.60 14.61
CA GLY A 32 8.64 -8.09 15.83
C GLY A 32 9.29 -9.35 16.43
N GLY A 33 10.05 -10.10 15.62
CA GLY A 33 10.83 -11.24 16.10
C GLY A 33 12.18 -10.85 16.74
N LEU A 34 12.58 -9.58 16.72
CA LEU A 34 13.85 -9.15 17.31
C LEU A 34 13.89 -9.40 18.84
N PRO A 35 15.06 -9.80 19.38
CA PRO A 35 16.37 -9.91 18.72
C PRO A 35 16.65 -11.25 18.03
N THR A 36 15.64 -12.12 17.88
CA THR A 36 15.83 -13.41 17.19
C THR A 36 15.90 -13.24 15.67
N THR A 37 16.28 -14.30 14.96
CA THR A 37 16.23 -14.35 13.49
C THR A 37 14.84 -14.72 12.95
N ALA A 38 13.83 -14.85 13.81
CA ALA A 38 12.49 -15.22 13.40
C ALA A 38 11.82 -14.05 12.66
N VAL A 39 11.33 -14.34 11.45
CA VAL A 39 10.54 -13.39 10.65
C VAL A 39 9.11 -13.90 10.61
N LEU A 40 8.17 -13.14 11.16
CA LEU A 40 6.79 -13.57 11.39
C LEU A 40 5.89 -13.45 10.15
N HIS A 41 6.43 -13.01 9.01
CA HIS A 41 5.67 -12.78 7.76
C HIS A 41 4.93 -14.02 7.23
N SER A 42 5.39 -15.23 7.60
CA SER A 42 4.77 -16.49 7.20
C SER A 42 3.61 -16.92 8.11
N GLU A 43 3.55 -16.37 9.33
CA GLU A 43 2.48 -16.65 10.28
C GLU A 43 1.14 -16.13 9.73
N PRO A 44 0.04 -16.89 9.81
CA PRO A 44 -1.24 -16.50 9.22
C PRO A 44 -1.71 -15.10 9.64
N ILE A 45 -1.44 -14.71 10.90
CA ILE A 45 -1.81 -13.42 11.47
C ILE A 45 -1.09 -12.23 10.81
N PHE A 46 0.11 -12.42 10.27
CA PHE A 46 0.83 -11.38 9.51
C PHE A 46 0.65 -11.56 8.00
N ARG A 47 0.71 -12.82 7.52
CA ARG A 47 0.62 -13.17 6.11
C ARG A 47 -0.67 -12.68 5.47
N ILE A 48 -1.82 -12.92 6.12
CA ILE A 48 -3.13 -12.57 5.55
C ILE A 48 -3.28 -11.04 5.44
N PRO A 49 -3.06 -10.24 6.51
CA PRO A 49 -3.10 -8.79 6.39
C PRO A 49 -2.08 -8.24 5.38
N LEU A 50 -0.84 -8.74 5.39
CA LEU A 50 0.18 -8.31 4.43
C LEU A 50 -0.24 -8.55 2.99
N PHE A 51 -0.83 -9.72 2.70
CA PHE A 51 -1.34 -10.02 1.37
C PHE A 51 -2.48 -9.08 0.97
N VAL A 52 -3.47 -8.87 1.85
CA VAL A 52 -4.64 -8.02 1.55
C VAL A 52 -4.21 -6.58 1.34
N PHE A 53 -3.50 -5.98 2.30
CA PHE A 53 -3.06 -4.59 2.19
C PHE A 53 -2.04 -4.39 1.07
N GLY A 54 -1.16 -5.37 0.83
CA GLY A 54 -0.22 -5.34 -0.28
C GLY A 54 -0.90 -5.39 -1.65
N ALA A 55 -1.90 -6.25 -1.83
CA ALA A 55 -2.68 -6.33 -3.06
C ALA A 55 -3.47 -5.04 -3.32
N VAL A 56 -4.17 -4.52 -2.31
CA VAL A 56 -4.91 -3.25 -2.43
C VAL A 56 -3.96 -2.10 -2.76
N LEU A 57 -2.82 -2.00 -2.08
CA LEU A 57 -1.83 -0.95 -2.35
C LEU A 57 -1.29 -1.05 -3.78
N LEU A 58 -1.01 -2.26 -4.26
CA LEU A 58 -0.54 -2.49 -5.63
C LEU A 58 -1.57 -2.03 -6.66
N GLU A 59 -2.84 -2.40 -6.48
CA GLU A 59 -3.94 -1.97 -7.37
C GLU A 59 -4.06 -0.45 -7.42
N LEU A 60 -3.99 0.22 -6.26
CA LEU A 60 -4.05 1.68 -6.19
C LEU A 60 -2.87 2.34 -6.90
N ILE A 61 -1.64 1.82 -6.73
CA ILE A 61 -0.45 2.33 -7.41
C ILE A 61 -0.57 2.12 -8.92
N VAL A 62 -0.99 0.95 -9.38
CA VAL A 62 -1.20 0.68 -10.80
C VAL A 62 -2.23 1.64 -11.39
N GLY A 63 -3.36 1.85 -10.69
CA GLY A 63 -4.37 2.83 -11.09
C GLY A 63 -3.80 4.25 -11.18
N ALA A 64 -3.00 4.67 -10.19
CA ALA A 64 -2.34 5.98 -10.20
C ALA A 64 -1.39 6.14 -11.40
N VAL A 65 -0.58 5.12 -11.69
CA VAL A 65 0.36 5.12 -12.82
C VAL A 65 -0.39 5.19 -14.16
N ILE A 66 -1.47 4.42 -14.33
CA ILE A 66 -2.29 4.47 -15.54
C ILE A 66 -2.85 5.87 -15.75
N VAL A 67 -3.42 6.49 -14.70
CA VAL A 67 -3.94 7.86 -14.79
C VAL A 67 -2.83 8.86 -15.15
N ALA A 68 -1.66 8.76 -14.53
CA ALA A 68 -0.54 9.64 -14.81
C ALA A 68 -0.04 9.53 -16.28
N VAL A 69 0.04 8.30 -16.81
CA VAL A 69 0.43 8.05 -18.19
C VAL A 69 -0.60 8.62 -19.17
N LEU A 70 -1.90 8.42 -18.91
CA LEU A 70 -2.96 8.95 -19.75
C LEU A 70 -3.03 10.49 -19.72
N ALA A 71 -2.79 11.10 -18.56
CA ALA A 71 -2.76 12.55 -18.41
C ALA A 71 -1.59 13.20 -19.17
N LYS A 72 -0.42 12.55 -19.23
CA LYS A 72 0.74 13.05 -19.99
C LYS A 72 0.55 13.00 -21.52
N LYS A 73 -0.37 12.14 -22.01
CA LYS A 73 -0.63 11.96 -23.45
C LYS A 73 -1.68 12.95 -23.99
N SER A 74 -2.44 13.59 -23.10
CA SER A 74 -3.43 14.63 -23.43
C SER A 74 -2.79 16.01 -23.46
#